data_AF-A0A2E0X3J1-F1
#
_entry.id   AF-A0A2E0X3J1-F1
#
_cell.length_a   1.000
_cell.length_b   1.000
_cell.length_c   1.000
_cell.angle_alpha   90.00
_cell.angle_beta   90.00
_cell.angle_gamma   90.00
#
_symmetry.space_group_name_H-M   'P 1'
#
loop_
_entity.id
_entity.type
_entity.pdbx_description
1 polymer ?
#
loop_
_entity_poly.entity_id
_entity_poly.type
_entity_poly.pdbx_seq_one_letter_code
_entity_poly.pdbx_strand_id
1 'polypeptide(L)'
;MNHSPETPAAAREQVPTDLVQLTEAIASLPEPYAAQLSPLVDAVVESTKRRRRILTLVQDALSQLRLDMKYLMFDLEATRRERDEYRAQLED
;
A
#
# COMPACT_ATOMS: atom_id res chain seq x y z
N MET A 1 -3.50 23.22 -18.76
CA MET A 1 -3.98 21.85 -18.44
C MET A 1 -4.04 21.72 -16.92
N ASN A 2 -5.23 21.60 -16.34
CA ASN A 2 -5.39 21.38 -14.90
C ASN A 2 -5.13 19.90 -14.59
N HIS A 3 -3.96 19.61 -14.01
CA HIS A 3 -3.77 18.36 -13.29
C HIS A 3 -4.12 18.62 -11.82
N SER A 4 -5.39 18.41 -11.47
CA SER A 4 -5.76 18.22 -10.07
C SER A 4 -5.13 16.91 -9.60
N PRO A 5 -4.42 16.88 -8.45
CA PRO A 5 -3.93 15.63 -7.89
C PRO A 5 -5.15 14.89 -7.35
N GLU A 6 -5.54 13.80 -7.99
CA GLU A 6 -6.52 12.88 -7.40
C GLU A 6 -5.93 12.37 -6.09
N THR A 7 -6.57 12.74 -4.99
CA THR A 7 -6.17 12.39 -3.63
C THR A 7 -6.05 10.87 -3.53
N PRO A 8 -4.87 10.30 -3.18
CA PRO A 8 -4.65 8.85 -3.16
C PRO A 8 -5.46 8.12 -2.09
N ALA A 9 -6.24 8.83 -1.27
CA ALA A 9 -7.11 8.26 -0.25
C ALA A 9 -8.34 7.55 -0.85
N ALA A 10 -8.91 8.02 -1.97
CA ALA A 10 -10.16 7.49 -2.51
C ALA A 10 -10.02 6.11 -3.20
N ALA A 11 -8.81 5.75 -3.64
CA ALA A 11 -8.54 4.46 -4.27
C ALA A 11 -8.39 3.30 -3.26
N ARG A 12 -8.24 3.61 -1.96
CA ARG A 12 -7.80 2.63 -0.93
C ARG A 12 -8.89 1.70 -0.42
N GLU A 13 -10.16 1.99 -0.68
CA GLU A 13 -11.30 1.20 -0.17
C GLU A 13 -12.20 0.63 -1.26
N GLN A 14 -11.76 0.66 -2.52
CA GLN A 14 -12.56 0.10 -3.60
C GLN A 14 -12.62 -1.42 -3.46
N VAL A 15 -13.84 -1.95 -3.40
CA VAL A 15 -14.11 -3.39 -3.51
C VAL A 15 -13.75 -3.83 -4.92
N PRO A 16 -13.05 -4.96 -5.10
CA PRO A 16 -12.84 -5.55 -6.42
C PRO A 16 -14.13 -5.66 -7.24
N THR A 17 -14.07 -5.33 -8.53
CA THR A 17 -15.25 -5.27 -9.42
C THR A 17 -16.02 -6.60 -9.47
N ASP A 18 -15.31 -7.72 -9.43
CA ASP A 18 -15.87 -9.07 -9.35
C ASP A 18 -16.68 -9.29 -8.06
N LEU A 19 -16.22 -8.78 -6.92
CA LEU A 19 -16.97 -8.85 -5.67
C LEU A 19 -18.20 -7.94 -5.67
N VAL A 20 -18.15 -6.79 -6.36
CA VAL A 20 -19.33 -5.92 -6.57
C VAL A 20 -20.38 -6.65 -7.41
N GLN A 21 -19.96 -7.24 -8.53
CA GLN A 21 -20.84 -8.03 -9.40
C GLN A 21 -21.44 -9.24 -8.64
N LEU A 22 -20.65 -9.88 -7.77
CA LEU A 22 -21.12 -10.99 -6.95
C LEU A 22 -22.20 -10.53 -5.94
N THR A 23 -22.00 -9.39 -5.27
CA THR A 23 -23.02 -8.83 -4.37
C THR A 23 -24.31 -8.48 -5.11
N GLU A 24 -24.22 -7.88 -6.30
CA GLU A 24 -25.38 -7.55 -7.13
C GLU A 24 -26.12 -8.80 -7.60
N ALA A 25 -25.39 -9.84 -8.03
CA ALA A 25 -25.97 -11.11 -8.43
C ALA A 25 -26.73 -11.78 -7.28
N ILE A 26 -26.18 -11.75 -6.06
CA ILE A 26 -26.85 -12.32 -4.87
C ILE A 26 -28.08 -11.51 -4.48
N ALA A 27 -28.02 -10.18 -4.58
CA ALA A 27 -29.17 -9.31 -4.32
C ALA A 27 -30.32 -9.53 -5.32
N SER A 28 -30.04 -10.06 -6.51
CA SER A 28 -31.07 -10.41 -7.50
C SER A 28 -31.78 -11.74 -7.24
N LEU A 29 -31.31 -12.54 -6.28
CA LEU A 29 -31.91 -13.83 -5.94
C LEU A 29 -33.22 -13.66 -5.16
N PRO A 30 -34.13 -14.65 -5.19
CA PRO A 30 -35.30 -14.66 -4.31
C PRO A 30 -34.90 -14.59 -2.83
N GLU A 31 -35.70 -13.87 -2.05
CA GLU A 31 -35.46 -13.53 -0.64
C GLU A 31 -34.84 -14.66 0.23
N PRO A 32 -35.35 -15.90 0.26
CA PRO A 32 -34.79 -16.93 1.12
C PRO A 32 -33.34 -17.32 0.77
N TYR A 33 -32.93 -17.18 -0.49
CA TYR A 33 -31.56 -17.47 -0.93
C TYR A 33 -30.64 -16.27 -0.73
N ALA A 34 -31.13 -15.06 -1.04
CA ALA A 34 -30.41 -13.82 -0.79
C ALA A 34 -30.10 -13.67 0.72
N ALA A 35 -31.09 -13.85 1.59
CA ALA A 35 -30.93 -13.75 3.03
C ALA A 35 -29.88 -14.73 3.61
N GLN A 36 -29.74 -15.92 3.01
CA GLN A 36 -28.73 -16.90 3.43
C GLN A 36 -27.32 -16.53 2.96
N LEU A 37 -27.18 -15.95 1.77
CA LEU A 37 -25.88 -15.70 1.13
C LEU A 37 -25.30 -14.30 1.42
N SER A 38 -26.15 -13.28 1.60
CA SER A 38 -25.74 -11.91 1.91
C SER A 38 -24.70 -11.82 3.03
N PRO A 39 -24.91 -12.42 4.24
CA PRO A 39 -23.92 -12.29 5.32
C PRO A 39 -22.58 -12.95 4.99
N LEU A 40 -22.56 -14.01 4.16
CA LEU A 40 -21.33 -14.67 3.75
C LEU A 40 -20.53 -13.79 2.79
N VAL A 41 -21.20 -13.16 1.83
CA VAL A 41 -20.54 -12.28 0.87
C VAL A 41 -20.11 -10.96 1.50
N ASP A 42 -20.90 -10.41 2.43
CA ASP A 42 -20.49 -9.26 3.23
C ASP A 42 -19.18 -9.54 3.99
N ALA A 43 -19.08 -10.72 4.62
CA ALA A 43 -17.86 -11.14 5.30
C ALA A 43 -16.65 -11.27 4.34
N VAL A 44 -16.87 -11.78 3.12
CA VAL A 44 -15.83 -11.88 2.09
C VAL A 44 -15.38 -10.50 1.61
N VAL A 45 -16.32 -9.59 1.37
CA VAL A 45 -16.04 -8.19 0.98
C VAL A 45 -15.21 -7.51 2.05
N GLU A 46 -15.61 -7.60 3.32
CA GLU A 46 -14.88 -6.98 4.43
C GLU A 46 -13.48 -7.60 4.63
N SER A 47 -13.37 -8.93 4.54
CA SER A 47 -12.05 -9.60 4.61
C SER A 47 -11.12 -9.14 3.48
N THR A 48 -11.67 -8.87 2.30
CA THR A 48 -10.91 -8.44 1.12
C THR A 48 -10.48 -6.99 1.25
N LYS A 49 -11.36 -6.09 1.69
CA LYS A 49 -10.99 -4.71 2.05
C LYS A 49 -9.90 -4.68 3.12
N ARG A 50 -10.02 -5.51 4.18
CA ARG A 50 -9.01 -5.60 5.24
C ARG A 50 -7.66 -6.07 4.71
N ARG A 51 -7.62 -7.13 3.89
CA ARG A 51 -6.37 -7.62 3.27
C ARG A 51 -5.69 -6.54 2.41
N ARG A 52 -6.48 -5.81 1.62
CA ARG A 52 -5.97 -4.70 0.80
C ARG A 52 -5.36 -3.60 1.67
N ARG A 53 -6.06 -3.17 2.74
CA ARG A 53 -5.54 -2.19 3.71
C ARG A 53 -4.19 -2.62 4.32
N ILE A 54 -4.07 -3.89 4.72
CA ILE A 54 -2.81 -4.44 5.25
C ILE A 54 -1.71 -4.39 4.19
N LEU A 55 -1.98 -4.84 2.97
CA LEU A 55 -0.99 -4.81 1.89
C LEU A 55 -0.53 -3.39 1.55
N THR A 56 -1.44 -2.42 1.52
CA THR A 56 -1.09 -1.00 1.32
C THR A 56 -0.16 -0.50 2.43
N LEU A 57 -0.48 -0.78 3.71
CA LEU A 57 0.38 -0.37 4.82
C LEU A 57 1.78 -1.00 4.74
N VAL A 58 1.86 -2.27 4.35
CA VAL A 58 3.14 -2.96 4.13
C VAL A 58 3.91 -2.33 2.98
N GLN A 59 3.25 -2.02 1.86
CA GLN A 59 3.87 -1.35 0.71
C GLN A 59 4.39 0.05 1.06
N ASP A 60 3.62 0.81 1.84
CA ASP A 60 4.02 2.14 2.32
C ASP A 60 5.25 2.03 3.23
N ALA A 61 5.24 1.09 4.18
CA ALA A 61 6.38 0.85 5.08
C ALA A 61 7.65 0.40 4.34
N LEU A 62 7.52 -0.50 3.35
CA LEU A 62 8.66 -0.92 2.51
C LEU A 62 9.19 0.24 1.65
N SER A 63 8.30 1.10 1.17
CA SER A 63 8.69 2.28 0.39
C SER A 63 9.46 3.28 1.25
N GLN A 64 9.02 3.48 2.50
CA GLN A 64 9.74 4.29 3.48
C GLN A 64 11.11 3.68 3.81
N LEU A 65 11.16 2.39 4.14
CA LEU A 65 12.43 1.71 4.43
C LEU A 65 13.43 1.83 3.27
N ARG A 66 12.94 1.69 2.03
CA ARG A 66 13.80 1.86 0.84
C ARG A 66 14.35 3.27 0.73
N LEU A 67 13.61 4.30 1.13
CA LEU A 67 14.09 5.67 1.18
C LEU A 67 15.13 5.85 2.30
N ASP A 68 14.85 5.31 3.48
CA ASP A 68 15.76 5.37 4.63
C ASP A 68 17.11 4.70 4.31
N MET A 69 17.09 3.57 3.60
CA MET A 69 18.30 2.90 3.10
C MET A 69 19.10 3.79 2.14
N LYS A 70 18.45 4.59 1.28
CA LYS A 70 19.15 5.51 0.38
C LYS A 70 19.85 6.61 1.17
N TYR A 71 19.20 7.16 2.20
CA TYR A 71 19.82 8.17 3.07
C TYR A 71 21.01 7.59 3.83
N LEU A 72 20.86 6.40 4.40
CA LEU A 72 21.96 5.75 5.11
C LEU A 72 23.18 5.51 4.20
N MET A 73 22.95 5.07 2.96
CA MET A 73 24.03 4.88 1.99
C MET A 73 24.72 6.18 1.62
N PHE A 74 23.95 7.26 1.44
CA PHE A 74 24.49 8.58 1.16
C PHE A 74 25.37 9.10 2.31
N ASP A 75 24.88 9.01 3.55
CA ASP A 75 25.63 9.42 4.74
C ASP A 75 26.90 8.58 4.92
N LEU A 76 26.83 7.28 4.62
CA LEU A 76 27.99 6.39 4.64
C LEU A 76 29.05 6.79 3.60
N GLU A 77 28.65 7.18 2.40
CA GLU A 77 29.57 7.64 1.36
C GLU A 77 30.22 8.98 1.74
N ALA A 78 29.45 9.91 2.31
CA ALA A 78 29.96 11.18 2.81
C ALA A 78 31.02 10.96 3.91
N THR A 79 30.71 10.16 4.93
CA THR A 79 31.64 9.88 6.04
C THR A 79 32.87 9.09 5.60
N ARG A 80 32.76 8.21 4.60
CA ARG A 80 33.93 7.54 4.00
C ARG A 80 34.84 8.54 3.32
N ARG A 81 34.28 9.46 2.52
CA ARG A 81 35.04 10.49 1.83
C ARG A 81 35.76 11.42 2.81
N GLU A 82 35.07 11.91 3.82
CA GLU A 82 35.66 12.75 4.87
C GLU A 82 36.82 12.05 5.58
N ARG A 83 36.64 10.77 5.95
CA ARG A 83 37.70 9.97 6.55
C ARG A 83 38.92 9.83 5.62
N ASP A 84 38.69 9.58 4.33
CA ASP A 84 39.77 9.39 3.37
C ASP A 84 40.53 10.71 3.13
N GLU A 85 39.82 11.85 3.10
CA GLU A 85 40.41 13.19 3.06
C GLU A 85 41.27 13.47 4.31
N TYR A 86 40.78 13.14 5.51
CA TYR A 86 41.57 13.30 6.74
C TYR A 86 42.80 12.39 6.81
N ARG A 87 42.71 11.16 6.28
CA ARG A 87 43.87 10.25 6.22
C ARG A 87 44.95 10.78 5.29
N ALA A 88 44.56 11.26 4.11
CA ALA A 88 45.51 11.86 3.17
C ALA A 88 46.27 13.04 3.80
N GLN A 89 45.58 13.92 4.54
CA GLN A 89 46.20 15.05 5.24
C GLN A 89 47.16 14.66 6.37
N LEU A 90 47.07 13.45 6.92
CA LEU A 90 47.97 12.96 7.97
C LEU A 90 49.20 12.25 7.40
N GLU A 91 49.14 11.81 6.13
CA GLU A 91 50.22 11.12 5.43
C GLU A 91 51.14 12.08 4.66
N ASP A 92 50.66 13.30 4.36
CA ASP A 92 51.42 14.44 3.81
C ASP A 92 52.04 15.34 4.90
#